data_AF-A0A960HQB1-F1
#
_entry.id   AF-A0A960HQB1-F1
#
_cell.length_a   1.000
_cell.length_b   1.000
_cell.length_c   1.000
_cell.angle_alpha   90.00
_cell.angle_beta   90.00
_cell.angle_gamma   90.00
#
_symmetry.space_group_name_H-M   'P 1'
#
loop_
_entity.id
_entity.type
_entity.pdbx_description
1 polymer ?
#
loop_
_entity_poly.entity_id
_entity_poly.type
_entity_poly.pdbx_seq_one_letter_code
_entity_poly.pdbx_strand_id
1 'polypeptide(L)' 'MLGNPLGIVSDWNEMPVTMSVPQAGKLLFGYEKSKSYALAKTGEIPTRRLAGSSKQIVFRDDLRAKHDPNFPGVAAA' A
#
# COMPACT_ATOMS: atom_id res chain seq x y z
N MET A 1 20.57 -4.09 13.52
CA MET A 1 20.10 -2.85 12.88
C MET A 1 19.43 -3.25 11.56
N LEU A 2 18.19 -3.72 11.59
CA LEU A 2 17.45 -4.06 10.36
C LEU A 2 16.94 -2.75 9.77
N GLY A 3 17.70 -2.24 8.79
CA GLY A 3 17.37 -1.05 8.03
C GLY A 3 16.01 -1.22 7.34
N ASN A 4 15.17 -0.21 7.50
CA ASN A 4 13.86 -0.07 6.91
C ASN A 4 13.90 -0.42 5.40
N PRO A 5 13.31 -1.54 4.93
CA PRO A 5 13.37 -1.92 3.51
C PRO A 5 12.52 -1.02 2.59
N LEU A 6 11.85 -0.01 3.16
CA LEU A 6 10.85 0.83 2.52
C LEU A 6 11.30 2.29 2.32
N GLY A 7 12.61 2.53 2.18
CA GLY A 7 13.26 3.86 2.12
C GLY A 7 12.82 4.85 1.01
N ILE A 8 11.59 4.76 0.51
CA ILE A 8 11.00 5.63 -0.51
C ILE A 8 9.86 6.49 0.07
N VAL A 9 9.15 6.03 1.12
CA VAL A 9 8.08 6.85 1.74
C VAL A 9 8.63 7.54 2.99
N SER A 10 9.08 8.79 2.81
CA SER A 10 9.60 9.63 3.90
C SER A 10 8.48 10.15 4.82
N ASP A 11 7.28 10.38 4.28
CA ASP A 11 6.11 10.77 5.06
C ASP A 11 4.83 10.12 4.50
N TRP A 12 4.19 9.30 5.34
CA TRP A 12 2.89 8.71 5.01
C TRP A 12 1.81 9.78 4.82
N ASN A 13 1.90 10.91 5.52
CA ASN A 13 0.89 11.97 5.45
C ASN A 13 0.85 12.69 4.10
N GLU A 14 1.95 12.67 3.34
CA GLU A 14 2.02 13.22 1.99
C GLU A 14 1.37 12.29 0.94
N MET A 15 1.14 11.01 1.29
CA MET A 15 0.48 10.08 0.37
C MET A 15 -1.02 10.39 0.24
N PRO A 16 -1.59 10.22 -0.97
CA PRO A 16 -3.03 10.30 -1.18
C PRO A 16 -3.77 9.30 -0.28
N VAL A 17 -4.91 9.71 0.28
CA VAL A 17 -5.77 8.83 1.12
C VAL A 17 -6.18 7.57 0.37
N THR A 18 -6.49 7.72 -0.91
CA THR A 18 -6.78 6.60 -1.83
C THR A 18 -5.91 6.71 -3.06
N MET A 19 -5.43 5.57 -3.55
CA MET A 19 -4.59 5.51 -4.73
C MET A 19 -4.84 4.23 -5.52
N SER A 20 -4.42 4.24 -6.78
CA SER A 20 -4.45 3.03 -7.61
C SER A 20 -3.34 2.06 -7.22
N VAL A 21 -3.53 0.76 -7.49
CA VAL A 21 -2.50 -0.28 -7.29
C VAL A 21 -1.13 0.09 -7.89
N PRO A 22 -1.04 0.60 -9.14
CA PRO A 22 0.24 0.97 -9.73
C PRO A 22 0.90 2.15 -9.01
N GLN A 23 0.13 3.13 -8.54
CA GLN A 23 0.65 4.25 -7.75
C GLN A 23 1.20 3.76 -6.41
N ALA A 24 0.48 2.90 -5.68
CA ALA A 24 0.95 2.33 -4.43
C ALA A 24 2.26 1.55 -4.60
N GLY A 25 2.33 0.69 -5.61
CA GLY A 25 3.54 -0.10 -5.86
C GLY A 25 4.73 0.73 -6.32
N LYS A 26 4.49 1.81 -7.06
CA LYS A 26 5.55 2.77 -7.41
C LYS A 26 6.05 3.54 -6.19
N LEU A 27 5.14 3.98 -5.31
CA LEU A 27 5.49 4.79 -4.15
C LEU A 27 6.20 3.99 -3.04
N LEU A 28 5.77 2.75 -2.77
CA LEU A 28 6.39 1.94 -1.73
C LEU A 28 7.65 1.21 -2.19
N PHE A 29 7.62 0.69 -3.41
CA PHE A 29 8.61 -0.30 -3.87
C PHE A 29 9.35 0.14 -5.13
N GLY A 30 9.02 1.31 -5.71
CA GLY A 30 9.59 1.74 -6.99
C GLY A 30 9.22 0.83 -8.16
N TYR A 31 8.16 0.03 -8.04
CA TYR A 31 7.83 -1.00 -9.02
C TYR A 31 6.93 -0.51 -10.15
N GLU A 32 7.11 -1.16 -11.32
CA GLU A 32 6.25 -0.95 -12.48
C GLU A 32 4.86 -1.55 -12.30
N LYS A 33 3.90 -1.06 -13.10
CA LYS A 33 2.48 -1.41 -13.06
C LYS A 33 2.20 -2.91 -12.93
N SER A 34 2.84 -3.73 -13.76
CA SER A 34 2.65 -5.19 -13.80
C SER A 34 3.04 -5.85 -12.48
N LYS A 35 4.20 -5.47 -11.92
CA LYS A 35 4.68 -5.98 -10.64
C LYS A 35 3.84 -5.47 -9.46
N SER A 36 3.35 -4.23 -9.51
CA SER A 36 2.41 -3.70 -8.51
C SER A 36 1.11 -4.51 -8.45
N TYR A 37 0.55 -4.92 -9.60
CA TYR A 37 -0.62 -5.80 -9.62
C TYR A 37 -0.32 -7.22 -9.14
N ALA A 38 0.88 -7.74 -9.39
CA ALA A 38 1.30 -9.01 -8.81
C ALA A 38 1.31 -8.94 -7.28
N LEU A 39 1.86 -7.85 -6.71
CA LEU A 39 1.84 -7.62 -5.26
C LEU A 39 0.44 -7.42 -4.68
N ALA A 40 -0.46 -6.79 -5.42
CA ALA A 40 -1.86 -6.71 -5.02
C ALA A 40 -2.55 -8.09 -5.01
N LYS A 41 -2.18 -9.00 -5.92
CA LYS A 41 -2.69 -10.37 -5.93
C LYS A 41 -2.12 -11.24 -4.81
N THR A 42 -0.86 -11.04 -4.44
CA THR A 42 -0.24 -11.72 -3.28
C THR A 42 -0.71 -11.14 -1.94
N GLY A 43 -1.45 -10.03 -1.97
CA GLY A 43 -1.95 -9.33 -0.80
C GLY A 43 -0.92 -8.42 -0.14
N GLU A 44 0.28 -8.29 -0.69
CA GLU A 44 1.36 -7.44 -0.18
C GLU A 44 1.03 -5.94 -0.29
N ILE A 45 0.27 -5.59 -1.32
CA ILE A 45 -0.44 -4.30 -1.41
C ILE A 45 -1.92 -4.57 -1.05
N PRO A 46 -2.41 -4.12 0.12
CA PRO A 46 -3.80 -4.28 0.49
C PRO A 46 -4.67 -3.46 -0.46
N THR A 47 -5.63 -4.14 -1.09
CA THR A 47 -6.58 -3.53 -2.02
C THR A 47 -7.99 -3.82 -1.57
N ARG A 48 -8.89 -2.84 -1.77
CA ARG A 48 -10.33 -3.04 -1.64
C ARG A 48 -10.98 -2.86 -3.01
N ARG A 49 -12.04 -3.63 -3.25
CA ARG A 49 -12.93 -3.39 -4.38
C ARG A 49 -14.01 -2.41 -3.95
N LEU A 50 -14.20 -1.37 -4.75
CA LEU A 50 -15.40 -0.54 -4.62
C LEU A 50 -16.61 -1.32 -5.13
N ALA A 51 -17.71 -1.30 -4.37
CA ALA A 51 -18.97 -1.88 -4.80
C ALA A 51 -19.38 -1.26 -6.15
N GLY A 52 -19.67 -2.10 -7.15
CA GLY A 52 -20.02 -1.66 -8.51
C GLY A 52 -18.85 -1.27 -9.41
N SER A 53 -17.59 -1.43 -8.98
CA SER A 53 -16.41 -1.19 -9.83
C SER A 53 -15.50 -2.41 -9.92
N SER A 54 -14.98 -2.67 -11.11
CA SER A 54 -13.90 -3.66 -11.33
C SER A 54 -12.54 -3.16 -10.84
N LYS A 55 -12.43 -1.89 -10.44
CA LYS A 55 -11.18 -1.26 -10.03
C LYS A 55 -10.84 -1.59 -8.57
N GLN A 56 -9.59 -2.00 -8.38
CA GLN A 56 -8.97 -2.12 -7.05
C GLN A 56 -8.40 -0.78 -6.62
N ILE A 57 -8.73 -0.37 -5.40
CA ILE A 57 -8.21 0.84 -4.75
C ILE A 57 -7.39 0.44 -3.54
N VAL A 58 -6.28 1.14 -3.34
CA VAL A 58 -5.42 1.04 -2.17
C VAL A 58 -5.75 2.21 -1.25
N PHE A 59 -6.02 1.91 0.02
CA PHE A 59 -6.16 2.92 1.05
C PHE A 59 -4.81 3.11 1.72
N ARG A 60 -4.42 4.38 1.92
CA ARG A 60 -3.17 4.72 2.61
C ARG A 60 -3.09 4.06 3.98
N ASP A 61 -4.16 4.08 4.76
CA ASP A 61 -4.14 3.59 6.13
C ASP A 61 -4.01 2.07 6.18
N ASP A 62 -4.61 1.33 5.23
CA ASP A 62 -4.42 -0.12 5.09
C ASP A 62 -2.97 -0.44 4.70
N LEU A 63 -2.43 0.35 3.77
CA LEU A 63 -1.06 0.24 3.31
C LEU A 63 -0.07 0.50 4.45
N ARG A 64 -0.34 1.55 5.23
CA ARG A 64 0.45 1.93 6.40
C ARG A 64 0.34 0.89 7.51
N ALA A 65 -0.86 0.40 7.83
CA ALA A 65 -1.07 -0.67 8.81
C ALA A 65 -0.25 -1.92 8.51
N LYS A 66 -0.06 -2.24 7.22
CA LYS A 66 0.70 -3.41 6.81
C LYS A 66 2.22 -3.22 6.86
N HIS A 67 2.70 -2.00 6.63
CA HIS A 67 4.11 -1.71 6.35
C HIS A 67 4.79 -0.83 7.41
N ASP A 68 4.02 -0.11 8.23
CA ASP A 68 4.48 0.70 9.35
C ASP A 68 4.17 -0.02 10.68
N PRO A 69 5.16 -0.64 11.34
CA PRO A 69 4.95 -1.36 12.59
C PRO A 69 4.57 -0.44 13.76
N ASN A 70 4.70 0.88 13.62
CA ASN A 70 4.34 1.86 14.63
C ASN A 70 2.98 2.51 14.38
N PHE A 71 2.27 2.14 13.32
CA PHE A 71 0.95 2.70 13.04
C PHE A 71 -0.12 2.00 13.91
N PRO A 72 -0.89 2.74 14.74
CA PRO A 72 -1.92 2.16 15.60
C PRO A 72 -3.18 1.71 14.83
N GLY A 73 -3.09 1.50 13.52
CA GLY A 73 -4.21 1.14 12.66
C GLY A 73 -4.33 -0.37 12.48
N VAL A 74 -5.30 -0.94 13.18
CA VAL A 74 -5.81 -2.33 13.02
C VAL A 74 -4.79 -3.41 13.39
N ALA A 75 -4.52 -3.51 14.70
CA ALA A 75 -4.33 -4.81 15.30
C ALA A 75 -5.53 -5.69 14.91
N ALA A 76 -5.24 -6.85 14.33
CA ALA A 76 -6.22 -7.88 14.03
C ALA A 76 -7.17 -8.09 15.21
N ALA A 77 -8.47 -7.93 14.94
CA ALA A 77 -9.56 -8.47 15.74
C ALA A 77 -10.27 -9.53 14.90
#